data_AF-A0A2U1TY74-F1
#
_entry.id   AF-A0A2U1TY74-F1
#
_cell.length_a   1.000
_cell.length_b   1.000
_cell.length_c   1.000
_cell.angle_alpha   90.00
_cell.angle_beta   90.00
_cell.angle_gamma   90.00
#
_symmetry.space_group_name_H-M   'P 1'
#
loop_
_entity.id
_entity.type
_entity.pdbx_description
1 polymer ?
#
loop_
_entity_poly.entity_id
_entity_poly.type
_entity_poly.pdbx_seq_one_letter_code
_entity_poly.pdbx_strand_id
1 'polypeptide(L)'
;MRHGYEAVKSQTLKAKLEELNITGSHSRPRVNNDNPFVESLFRTLKYVPGWPSAGFTGLDEARRWVERFSRWYNEAHRHSGIGYVTPEQRHQGQDISLLANRKAVYEAARKARSGRWSRQCRQWQRVGVVMLNPDKPQLASEKAA
;
A
#
# COMPACT_ATOMS: atom_id res chain seq x y z
N MET A 1 15.34 -17.82 -1.53
CA MET A 1 14.75 -17.46 -2.83
C MET A 1 15.78 -16.66 -3.62
N ARG A 2 16.43 -17.25 -4.64
CA ARG A 2 17.59 -16.64 -5.34
C ARG A 2 17.46 -16.48 -6.86
N HIS A 3 16.31 -16.78 -7.48
CA HIS A 3 16.18 -16.84 -8.96
C HIS A 3 15.07 -15.96 -9.58
N GLY A 4 14.52 -14.98 -8.86
CA GLY A 4 13.41 -14.15 -9.36
C GLY A 4 13.79 -12.88 -10.14
N TYR A 5 15.06 -12.43 -10.08
CA TYR A 5 15.46 -11.09 -10.56
C TYR A 5 16.07 -11.07 -11.97
N GLU A 6 16.36 -12.22 -12.58
CA GLU A 6 17.05 -12.27 -13.88
C GLU A 6 16.11 -11.89 -15.05
N ALA A 7 14.85 -12.32 -14.99
CA ALA A 7 13.85 -11.99 -16.02
C ALA A 7 13.59 -10.48 -16.14
N VAL A 8 13.60 -9.76 -15.01
CA VAL A 8 13.36 -8.30 -14.93
C VAL A 8 14.57 -7.49 -15.41
N LYS A 9 15.71 -8.14 -15.70
CA LYS A 9 16.92 -7.53 -16.26
C LYS A 9 17.19 -7.97 -17.71
N SER A 10 16.25 -8.67 -18.34
CA SER A 10 16.42 -9.15 -19.71
C SER A 10 16.51 -8.00 -20.71
N GLN A 11 17.32 -8.19 -21.76
CA GLN A 11 17.47 -7.21 -22.84
C GLN A 11 16.14 -6.94 -23.55
N THR A 12 15.35 -8.00 -23.79
CA THR A 12 14.03 -7.90 -24.41
C THR A 12 13.08 -7.02 -23.60
N LEU A 13 13.05 -7.18 -22.27
CA LEU A 13 12.22 -6.32 -21.42
C LEU A 13 12.71 -4.87 -21.46
N LYS A 14 14.03 -4.64 -21.37
CA LYS A 14 14.61 -3.30 -21.43
C LYS A 14 14.24 -2.58 -22.73
N ALA A 15 14.42 -3.24 -23.88
CA ALA A 15 14.06 -2.68 -25.18
C ALA A 15 12.58 -2.32 -25.26
N LYS A 16 11.69 -3.15 -24.69
CA LYS A 16 10.25 -2.85 -24.67
C LYS A 16 9.90 -1.68 -23.76
N LEU A 17 10.57 -1.53 -22.62
CA LEU A 17 10.39 -0.37 -21.73
C LEU A 17 10.83 0.92 -22.43
N GLU A 18 11.98 0.90 -23.13
CA GLU A 18 12.47 2.03 -23.92
C GLU A 18 11.50 2.40 -25.05
N GLU A 19 10.98 1.42 -25.80
CA GLU A 19 9.95 1.63 -26.84
C GLU A 19 8.69 2.30 -26.28
N LEU A 20 8.29 1.93 -25.06
CA LEU A 20 7.12 2.49 -24.37
C LEU A 20 7.42 3.80 -23.61
N ASN A 21 8.64 4.35 -23.72
CA ASN A 21 9.11 5.52 -22.96
C ASN A 21 8.98 5.35 -21.43
N ILE A 22 9.14 4.13 -20.93
CA ILE A 22 9.12 3.80 -19.50
C ILE A 22 10.55 3.71 -18.99
N THR A 23 10.91 4.57 -18.03
CA THR A 23 12.21 4.50 -17.36
C THR A 23 12.21 3.39 -16.31
N GLY A 24 13.07 2.39 -16.48
CA GLY A 24 13.27 1.35 -15.49
C GLY A 24 14.14 1.81 -14.31
N SER A 25 13.76 1.43 -13.10
CA SER A 25 14.56 1.63 -11.88
C SER A 25 14.65 0.32 -11.10
N HIS A 26 15.81 0.04 -10.50
CA HIS A 26 16.02 -1.17 -9.71
C HIS A 26 16.39 -0.85 -8.27
N SER A 27 15.81 -1.60 -7.34
CA SER A 27 16.19 -1.60 -5.93
C SER A 27 17.65 -2.04 -5.74
N ARG A 28 18.24 -1.62 -4.61
CA ARG A 28 19.60 -1.99 -4.26
C ARG A 28 19.72 -3.51 -4.10
N PRO A 29 20.82 -4.12 -4.58
CA PRO A 29 21.03 -5.55 -4.42
C PRO A 29 20.92 -5.96 -2.95
N ARG A 30 20.10 -6.98 -2.69
CA ARG A 30 19.91 -7.60 -1.36
C ARG A 30 19.26 -6.68 -0.30
N VAL A 31 18.53 -5.65 -0.71
CA VAL A 31 17.76 -4.78 0.20
C VAL A 31 16.26 -4.96 -0.05
N ASN A 32 15.56 -5.60 0.89
CA ASN A 32 14.11 -5.83 0.79
C ASN A 32 13.27 -4.58 1.11
N ASN A 33 13.81 -3.66 1.90
CA ASN A 33 13.12 -2.44 2.33
C ASN A 33 13.01 -1.36 1.22
N ASP A 34 13.52 -1.62 0.02
CA ASP A 34 13.37 -0.73 -1.13
C ASP A 34 12.01 -0.93 -1.84
N ASN A 35 11.29 -2.04 -1.57
CA ASN A 35 9.93 -2.26 -2.10
C ASN A 35 8.93 -2.74 -1.02
N PRO A 36 8.79 -2.04 0.11
CA PRO A 36 8.00 -2.48 1.25
C PRO A 36 6.50 -2.58 0.94
N PHE A 37 5.99 -1.82 -0.04
CA PHE A 37 4.57 -1.87 -0.42
C PHE A 37 4.22 -3.20 -1.11
N VAL A 38 5.03 -3.66 -2.07
CA VAL A 38 4.76 -4.95 -2.72
C VAL A 38 4.93 -6.12 -1.75
N GLU A 39 5.91 -6.03 -0.85
CA GLU A 39 6.13 -7.05 0.19
C GLU A 39 4.94 -7.12 1.16
N SER A 40 4.38 -5.97 1.54
CA SER A 40 3.15 -5.92 2.32
C SER A 40 1.96 -6.53 1.56
N LEU A 41 1.84 -6.30 0.25
CA LEU A 41 0.80 -6.91 -0.59
C LEU A 41 0.93 -8.43 -0.61
N PHE A 42 2.12 -8.97 -0.86
CA PHE A 42 2.36 -10.41 -0.86
C PHE A 42 2.13 -11.04 0.51
N ARG A 43 2.44 -10.33 1.59
CA ARG A 43 2.06 -10.75 2.94
C ARG A 43 0.53 -10.79 3.08
N THR A 44 -0.20 -9.74 2.71
CA THR A 44 -1.68 -9.78 2.79
C THR A 44 -2.25 -10.95 2.00
N LEU A 45 -1.74 -11.21 0.80
CA LEU A 45 -2.17 -12.31 -0.06
C LEU A 45 -2.01 -13.68 0.61
N LYS A 46 -0.89 -13.93 1.30
CA LYS A 46 -0.60 -15.23 1.95
C LYS A 46 -1.32 -15.44 3.28
N TYR A 47 -1.74 -14.36 3.94
CA TYR A 47 -2.31 -14.41 5.29
C TYR A 47 -3.81 -14.10 5.33
N VAL A 48 -4.45 -13.85 4.18
CA VAL A 48 -5.92 -13.75 4.10
C VAL A 48 -6.55 -15.12 4.38
N PRO A 49 -7.72 -15.20 5.06
CA PRO A 49 -8.38 -16.47 5.34
C PRO A 49 -8.65 -17.35 4.12
N GLY A 50 -8.79 -16.75 2.93
CA GLY A 50 -9.01 -17.46 1.68
C GLY A 50 -7.75 -18.07 1.05
N TRP A 51 -6.56 -17.97 1.65
CA TRP A 51 -5.33 -18.53 1.09
C TRP A 51 -5.39 -20.07 1.02
N PRO A 52 -5.15 -20.69 -0.15
CA PRO A 52 -5.20 -22.14 -0.30
C PRO A 52 -3.89 -22.75 0.17
N SER A 53 -3.81 -23.05 1.46
CA SER A 53 -2.62 -23.62 2.10
C SER A 53 -2.20 -24.98 1.54
N ALA A 54 -3.14 -25.76 1.00
CA ALA A 54 -2.87 -27.03 0.32
C ALA A 54 -2.32 -26.88 -1.11
N GLY A 55 -2.23 -25.64 -1.63
CA GLY A 55 -1.83 -25.34 -3.00
C GLY A 55 -3.02 -25.30 -3.97
N PHE A 56 -2.70 -25.19 -5.26
CA PHE A 56 -3.67 -25.17 -6.35
C PHE A 56 -3.62 -26.48 -7.14
N THR A 57 -4.77 -26.98 -7.57
CA THR A 57 -4.89 -28.18 -8.41
C THR A 57 -4.37 -27.96 -9.83
N GLY A 58 -4.30 -26.71 -10.27
CA GLY A 58 -3.78 -26.33 -11.58
C GLY A 58 -3.70 -24.82 -11.79
N LEU A 59 -3.12 -24.44 -12.93
CA LEU A 59 -2.88 -23.04 -13.28
C LEU A 59 -4.16 -22.20 -13.33
N ASP A 60 -5.25 -22.74 -13.86
CA ASP A 60 -6.50 -21.99 -14.01
C ASP A 60 -7.19 -21.75 -12.66
N GLU A 61 -7.03 -22.67 -11.70
CA GLU A 61 -7.49 -22.43 -10.34
C GLU A 61 -6.68 -21.31 -9.67
N ALA A 62 -5.36 -21.34 -9.83
CA ALA A 62 -4.49 -20.28 -9.33
C ALA A 62 -4.86 -18.91 -9.91
N ARG A 63 -5.08 -18.83 -11.22
CA ARG A 63 -5.54 -17.60 -11.90
C ARG A 63 -6.86 -17.09 -11.35
N ARG A 64 -7.89 -17.95 -11.29
CA ARG A 64 -9.20 -17.57 -10.75
C ARG A 64 -9.11 -17.12 -9.29
N TRP A 65 -8.26 -17.76 -8.50
CA TRP A 65 -8.06 -17.36 -7.10
C TRP A 65 -7.40 -15.98 -6.99
N VAL A 66 -6.32 -15.74 -7.74
CA VAL A 66 -5.61 -14.45 -7.73
C VAL A 66 -6.52 -13.33 -8.24
N GLU A 67 -7.37 -13.59 -9.22
CA GLU A 67 -8.36 -12.62 -9.71
C GLU A 67 -9.37 -12.25 -8.61
N ARG A 68 -9.94 -13.25 -7.92
CA ARG A 68 -10.86 -13.01 -6.79
C ARG A 68 -10.17 -12.25 -5.66
N PHE A 69 -8.92 -12.61 -5.34
CA PHE A 69 -8.13 -11.89 -4.34
C PHE A 69 -7.92 -10.43 -4.74
N SER A 70 -7.55 -10.17 -6.00
CA SER A 70 -7.28 -8.82 -6.51
C SER A 70 -8.53 -7.95 -6.44
N ARG A 71 -9.68 -8.48 -6.87
CA ARG A 71 -10.97 -7.79 -6.76
C ARG A 71 -11.30 -7.49 -5.31
N TRP A 72 -11.21 -8.48 -4.42
CA TRP A 72 -11.47 -8.27 -3.00
C TRP A 72 -10.52 -7.22 -2.38
N TYR A 73 -9.22 -7.28 -2.67
CA TYR A 73 -8.21 -6.38 -2.13
C TYR A 73 -8.48 -4.92 -2.55
N ASN A 74 -8.84 -4.70 -3.81
CA ASN A 74 -9.04 -3.37 -4.40
C ASN A 74 -10.42 -2.77 -4.13
N GLU A 75 -11.47 -3.59 -4.11
CA GLU A 75 -12.86 -3.10 -4.13
C GLU A 75 -13.60 -3.32 -2.80
N ALA A 76 -13.16 -4.24 -1.95
CA ALA A 76 -13.89 -4.61 -0.72
C ALA A 76 -13.06 -4.42 0.56
N HIS A 77 -11.78 -4.80 0.54
CA HIS A 77 -10.92 -4.74 1.72
C HIS A 77 -10.56 -3.30 2.06
N ARG A 78 -10.85 -2.88 3.30
CA ARG A 78 -10.55 -1.54 3.80
C ARG A 78 -9.21 -1.53 4.52
N HIS A 79 -8.30 -0.69 4.05
CA HIS A 79 -6.91 -0.68 4.52
C HIS A 79 -6.69 0.40 5.57
N SER A 80 -6.17 0.01 6.73
CA SER A 80 -5.90 0.93 7.84
C SER A 80 -4.89 2.03 7.46
N GLY A 81 -3.87 1.70 6.65
CA GLY A 81 -2.83 2.63 6.20
C GLY A 81 -3.32 3.80 5.35
N ILE A 82 -4.53 3.70 4.77
CA ILE A 82 -5.17 4.77 3.99
C ILE A 82 -6.49 5.23 4.61
N GLY A 83 -6.70 4.97 5.90
CA GLY A 83 -7.88 5.46 6.63
C GLY A 83 -9.13 4.61 6.46
N TYR A 84 -8.97 3.29 6.29
CA TYR A 84 -10.06 2.31 6.11
C TYR A 84 -10.97 2.63 4.91
N VAL A 85 -10.38 3.03 3.80
CA VAL A 85 -11.01 3.05 2.47
C VAL A 85 -10.43 1.90 1.64
N THR A 86 -11.06 1.58 0.53
CA THR A 86 -10.53 0.61 -0.43
C THR A 86 -9.50 1.28 -1.35
N PRO A 87 -8.55 0.53 -1.94
CA PRO A 87 -7.61 1.08 -2.91
C PRO A 87 -8.32 1.73 -4.09
N GLU A 88 -9.43 1.15 -4.56
CA GLU A 88 -10.23 1.72 -5.64
C GLU A 88 -10.84 3.09 -5.26
N GLN A 89 -11.46 3.18 -4.09
CA GLN A 89 -11.99 4.46 -3.57
C GLN A 89 -10.90 5.53 -3.47
N ARG A 90 -9.71 5.10 -3.08
CA ARG A 90 -8.54 5.98 -2.96
C ARG A 90 -8.03 6.44 -4.32
N HIS A 91 -7.99 5.53 -5.28
CA HIS A 91 -7.58 5.79 -6.65
C HIS A 91 -8.54 6.78 -7.33
N GLN A 92 -9.84 6.60 -7.13
CA GLN A 92 -10.90 7.48 -7.66
C GLN A 92 -11.06 8.80 -6.87
N GLY A 93 -10.29 9.02 -5.79
CA GLY A 93 -10.35 10.22 -4.96
C GLY A 93 -11.58 10.34 -4.04
N GLN A 94 -12.44 9.31 -4.00
CA GLN A 94 -13.65 9.26 -3.17
C GLN A 94 -13.35 9.26 -1.66
N ASP A 95 -12.15 8.82 -1.29
CA ASP A 95 -11.71 8.81 0.10
C ASP A 95 -11.70 10.20 0.75
N ILE A 96 -11.56 11.29 -0.02
CA ILE A 96 -11.60 12.67 0.51
C ILE A 96 -12.93 12.93 1.23
N SER A 97 -14.04 12.71 0.54
CA SER A 97 -15.38 12.92 1.11
C SER A 97 -15.72 11.87 2.16
N LEU A 98 -15.33 10.61 1.95
CA LEU A 98 -15.54 9.53 2.94
C LEU A 98 -14.85 9.82 4.28
N LEU A 99 -13.60 10.30 4.24
CA LEU A 99 -12.82 10.61 5.43
C LEU A 99 -13.35 11.87 6.14
N ALA A 100 -13.78 12.89 5.38
CA ALA A 100 -14.44 14.08 5.94
C ALA A 100 -15.75 13.70 6.68
N ASN A 101 -16.58 12.86 6.06
CA ASN A 101 -17.81 12.38 6.68
C ASN A 101 -17.54 11.58 7.97
N ARG A 102 -16.53 10.71 7.98
CA ARG A 102 -16.14 9.97 9.18
C ARG A 102 -15.68 10.89 10.31
N LYS A 103 -14.93 11.94 9.99
CA LYS A 103 -14.53 12.96 10.96
C LYS A 103 -15.75 13.60 11.62
N ALA A 104 -16.71 14.07 10.83
CA ALA A 104 -17.93 14.70 11.33
C ALA A 104 -18.74 13.76 12.24
N VAL A 105 -18.92 12.49 11.84
CA VAL A 105 -19.63 11.48 12.66
C VAL A 105 -18.93 11.26 14.00
N TYR A 106 -17.61 11.12 14.00
CA TYR A 106 -16.84 10.92 15.23
C TYR A 106 -16.90 12.14 16.16
N GLU A 107 -16.81 13.34 15.61
CA GLU A 107 -16.91 14.60 16.38
C GLU A 107 -18.30 14.78 17.00
N ALA A 108 -19.36 14.51 16.23
CA ALA A 108 -20.73 14.54 16.73
C ALA A 108 -20.95 13.51 17.86
N ALA A 109 -20.49 12.27 17.68
CA ALA A 109 -20.60 11.23 18.69
C ALA A 109 -19.81 11.56 19.97
N ARG A 110 -18.63 12.19 19.83
CA ARG A 110 -17.84 12.65 20.98
C ARG A 110 -18.53 13.79 21.71
N LYS A 111 -19.10 14.77 20.99
CA LYS A 111 -19.83 15.88 21.60
C LYS A 111 -21.06 15.39 22.38
N ALA A 112 -21.78 14.41 21.84
CA ALA A 112 -22.97 13.85 22.48
C ALA A 112 -22.68 13.07 23.77
N ARG A 113 -21.51 12.41 23.88
CA ARG A 113 -21.16 11.59 25.04
C ARG A 113 -19.68 11.71 25.41
N SER A 114 -19.29 12.91 25.80
CA SER A 114 -17.89 13.26 26.09
C SER A 114 -17.25 12.35 27.15
N GLY A 115 -17.97 11.98 28.21
CA GLY A 115 -17.47 11.10 29.28
C GLY A 115 -17.08 9.67 28.84
N ARG A 116 -17.49 9.21 27.65
CA ARG A 116 -17.06 7.92 27.09
C ARG A 116 -15.68 8.00 26.42
N TRP A 117 -15.18 9.19 26.15
CA TRP A 117 -13.95 9.42 25.38
C TRP A 117 -12.83 9.89 26.30
N SER A 118 -11.87 9.00 26.56
CA SER A 118 -10.64 9.34 27.32
C SER A 118 -9.54 9.98 26.46
N ARG A 119 -9.64 9.88 25.13
CA ARG A 119 -8.67 10.40 24.15
C ARG A 119 -9.38 11.14 23.02
N GLN A 120 -8.61 11.86 22.22
CA GLN A 120 -9.11 12.47 20.98
C GLN A 120 -9.65 11.40 20.02
N CYS A 121 -10.58 11.80 19.15
CA CYS A 121 -11.07 10.94 18.08
C CYS A 121 -9.92 10.53 17.14
N ARG A 122 -10.07 9.36 16.51
CA ARG A 122 -9.16 8.91 15.46
C ARG A 122 -9.02 10.01 14.39
N GLN A 123 -7.79 10.29 13.98
CA GLN A 123 -7.53 11.22 12.91
C GLN A 123 -7.95 10.60 11.56
N TRP A 124 -8.92 11.23 10.91
CA TRP A 124 -9.45 10.84 9.61
C TRP A 124 -8.89 11.73 8.49
N GLN A 125 -7.61 12.10 8.55
CA GLN A 125 -7.00 12.94 7.52
C GLN A 125 -6.47 12.07 6.37
N ARG A 126 -6.60 12.56 5.13
CA ARG A 126 -5.99 11.95 3.95
C ARG A 126 -4.47 12.09 4.04
N VAL A 127 -3.76 10.97 4.14
CA VAL A 127 -2.29 10.96 3.98
C VAL A 127 -1.97 11.35 2.55
N GLY A 128 -1.18 12.40 2.31
CA GLY A 128 -0.88 12.89 0.97
C GLY A 128 0.19 12.06 0.26
N VAL A 129 1.45 12.39 0.52
CA VAL A 129 2.63 11.69 0.00
C VAL A 129 3.26 10.87 1.11
N VAL A 130 3.68 9.65 0.78
CA VAL A 130 4.45 8.79 1.67
C VAL A 130 5.81 8.56 1.04
N MET A 131 6.88 8.97 1.73
CA MET A 131 8.25 8.75 1.29
C MET A 131 8.81 7.49 1.97
N LEU A 132 9.28 6.54 1.17
CA LEU A 132 10.00 5.37 1.65
C LEU A 132 11.46 5.76 1.85
N ASN A 133 11.90 5.84 3.10
CA ASN A 133 13.23 6.32 3.50
C ASN A 133 13.46 7.80 3.17
N PRO A 134 12.84 8.75 3.90
CA PRO A 134 13.12 10.17 3.72
C PRO A 134 14.60 10.46 3.99
N ASP A 135 15.17 11.40 3.23
CA ASP A 135 16.52 11.89 3.48
C ASP A 135 16.62 12.41 4.92
N LYS A 136 17.73 12.10 5.60
CA LYS A 136 17.99 12.69 6.91
C LYS A 136 18.08 14.20 6.72
N PRO A 137 17.40 15.02 7.55
CA PRO A 137 17.60 16.46 7.50
C PRO A 137 19.09 16.75 7.69
N GLN A 138 19.68 17.52 6.77
CA GLN A 138 21.02 18.04 6.97
C GLN A 138 20.96 18.93 8.21
N LEU A 139 21.53 18.46 9.32
CA LEU A 139 21.81 19.32 10.47
C LEU A 139 22.70 20.44 9.92
N ALA A 140 22.16 21.67 9.90
CA ALA A 140 22.94 22.84 9.55
C ALA A 140 24.17 22.85 10.46
N SER A 141 25.36 22.74 9.87
CA SER A 141 26.60 22.95 10.61
C SER A 141 26.56 24.39 11.10
N GLU A 142 26.37 24.59 12.40
CA GLU A 142 26.66 25.86 13.04
C GLU A 142 28.12 26.20 12.69
N LYS A 143 28.29 27.27 11.91
CA LYS A 143 29.61 27.83 11.66
C LYS A 143 30.18 28.28 12.99
N ALA A 144 31.28 27.65 13.39
CA ALA A 144 32.16 28.19 14.42
C ALA A 144 32.59 29.60 14.00
N ALA A 145 32.37 30.56 14.89
CA ALA A 145 32.98 31.88 14.89
C ALA A 145 33.88 31.97 16.12
#